data_AF-A0A8T0CY62-F1
#
_entry.id   AF-A0A8T0CY62-F1
#
_cell.length_a   1.000
_cell.length_b   1.000
_cell.length_c   1.000
_cell.angle_alpha   90.00
_cell.angle_beta   90.00
_cell.angle_gamma   90.00
#
_symmetry.space_group_name_H-M   'P 1'
#
loop_
_entity.id
_entity.type
_entity.pdbx_description
1 polymer ?
#
loop_
_entity_poly.entity_id
_entity_poly.type
_entity_poly.pdbx_seq_one_letter_code
_entity_poly.pdbx_strand_id
1 'polypeptide(L)'
;MEVRPTASINVNGNFVNFEERKFQLGEIAQPSERLSEKFKLLDTKNMWINLNAIKTLVDTDALKWEVDAGSSLMRETATSSIIRFFENAIGISVPSSRYFPLNATSDLLLLQSDLYTASNGVLIRNAARTNPKDPSIELGPEFDKLTSFASRFKSIPGVVELDSLKVAGDVWFGNGIKLKGNVSIVARPGMRIEIPDGVVLENKLINGPEDI
;
A
#
# COMPACT_ATOMS: atom_id res chain seq x y z
N MET A 1 14.81 -12.70 3.94
CA MET A 1 13.55 -11.95 3.71
C MET A 1 13.89 -10.48 3.49
N GLU A 2 13.21 -9.81 2.56
CA GLU A 2 13.35 -8.37 2.38
C GLU A 2 12.43 -7.63 3.36
N VAL A 3 12.96 -6.63 4.06
CA VAL A 3 12.24 -5.82 5.05
C VAL A 3 12.45 -4.34 4.76
N ARG A 4 11.55 -3.49 5.26
CA ARG A 4 11.68 -2.03 5.13
C ARG A 4 11.61 -1.36 6.51
N PRO A 5 12.41 -0.33 6.80
CA PRO A 5 12.21 0.49 7.99
C PRO A 5 10.85 1.19 7.92
N THR A 6 10.04 1.09 8.97
CA THR A 6 8.87 1.98 9.10
C THR A 6 9.38 3.37 9.46
N ALA A 7 8.88 4.40 8.77
CA ALA A 7 9.13 5.77 9.19
C ALA A 7 8.49 5.96 10.58
N SER A 8 9.20 6.60 11.50
CA SER A 8 8.66 6.99 12.81
C SER A 8 7.36 7.80 12.63
N ILE A 9 6.24 7.25 13.09
CA ILE A 9 4.90 7.82 12.97
C ILE A 9 4.76 9.03 13.90
N ASN A 10 4.38 10.17 13.33
CA ASN A 10 3.81 11.29 14.08
C ASN A 10 2.37 10.93 14.48
N VAL A 11 2.02 11.22 15.72
CA VAL A 11 0.85 10.70 16.46
C VAL A 11 -0.52 11.13 15.92
N ASN A 12 -0.61 11.90 14.82
CA ASN A 12 -1.90 12.36 14.29
C ASN A 12 -2.00 12.17 12.77
N GLY A 13 -2.98 11.37 12.35
CA GLY A 13 -3.64 11.53 11.04
C GLY A 13 -3.42 10.39 10.05
N ASN A 14 -4.38 9.46 10.06
CA ASN A 14 -4.78 8.55 8.98
C ASN A 14 -3.72 8.10 7.97
N PHE A 15 -3.27 6.85 8.10
CA PHE A 15 -3.00 5.99 6.96
C PHE A 15 -3.62 4.62 7.19
N VAL A 16 -4.37 4.20 6.16
CA VAL A 16 -4.82 2.87 5.72
C VAL A 16 -4.45 1.70 6.63
N ASN A 17 -5.44 0.86 6.93
CA ASN A 17 -5.36 -0.46 7.60
C ASN A 17 -4.16 -1.30 7.13
N PHE A 18 -2.97 -1.00 7.64
CA PHE A 18 -1.87 -1.92 7.73
C PHE A 18 -1.83 -2.33 9.18
N GLU A 19 -2.06 -3.61 9.43
CA GLU A 19 -1.69 -4.24 10.69
C GLU A 19 -0.19 -3.99 10.91
N GLU A 20 0.14 -2.89 11.61
CA GLU A 20 1.49 -2.57 12.08
C GLU A 20 1.95 -3.68 13.04
N ARG A 21 2.48 -4.77 12.50
CA ARG A 21 3.11 -5.80 13.32
C ARG A 21 4.55 -5.39 13.56
N LYS A 22 4.82 -5.02 14.82
CA LYS A 22 6.16 -4.73 15.33
C LYS A 22 6.97 -6.03 15.31
N PHE A 23 7.97 -6.13 14.45
CA PHE A 23 8.96 -7.20 14.57
C PHE A 23 10.04 -6.79 15.58
N GLN A 24 10.45 -7.74 16.43
CA GLN A 24 11.69 -7.59 17.19
C GLN A 24 12.80 -8.31 16.44
N LEU A 25 13.99 -7.70 16.38
CA LEU A 25 15.16 -8.26 15.71
C LEU A 25 15.48 -9.70 16.16
N GLY A 26 15.08 -10.09 17.37
CA GLY A 26 15.23 -11.46 17.89
C GLY A 26 14.42 -12.54 17.17
N GLU A 27 13.43 -12.19 16.33
CA GLU A 27 12.70 -13.17 15.50
C GLU A 27 13.38 -13.43 14.15
N ILE A 28 14.31 -12.55 13.73
CA ILE A 28 14.98 -12.60 12.41
C ILE A 28 16.50 -12.85 12.56
N ALA A 29 17.09 -12.59 13.72
CA ALA A 29 18.50 -12.82 14.00
C ALA A 29 18.70 -13.58 15.31
N GLN A 30 19.61 -14.56 15.33
CA GLN A 30 20.11 -15.13 16.58
C GLN A 30 20.66 -14.02 17.48
N PRO A 31 20.50 -14.13 18.81
CA PRO A 31 20.74 -13.02 19.73
C PRO A 31 22.25 -12.81 19.92
N SER A 32 22.87 -11.99 19.07
CA SER A 32 24.13 -11.34 19.46
C SER A 32 23.77 -10.07 20.23
N GLU A 33 24.20 -10.03 21.50
CA GLU A 33 24.06 -8.92 22.43
C GLU A 33 24.28 -7.55 21.77
N ARG A 34 23.38 -6.58 22.03
CA ARG A 34 23.50 -5.10 21.85
C ARG A 34 22.58 -4.36 20.86
N LEU A 35 21.36 -4.80 20.59
CA LEU A 35 20.39 -3.93 19.89
C LEU A 35 19.08 -3.79 20.68
N SER A 36 19.12 -3.00 21.75
CA SER A 36 17.96 -2.56 22.54
C SER A 36 17.22 -1.36 21.91
N GLU A 37 17.34 -1.17 20.60
CA GLU A 37 16.54 -0.21 19.85
C GLU A 37 15.44 -0.98 19.10
N LYS A 38 14.17 -0.73 19.46
CA LYS A 38 13.01 -1.35 18.84
C LYS A 38 12.84 -0.80 17.42
N PHE A 39 13.58 -1.33 16.46
CA PHE A 39 13.36 -1.03 15.04
C PHE A 39 12.04 -1.66 14.60
N LYS A 40 11.05 -0.82 14.27
CA LYS A 40 9.84 -1.28 13.60
C LYS A 40 10.17 -1.51 12.11
N LEU A 41 10.40 -2.77 11.75
CA LEU A 41 10.54 -3.19 10.36
C LEU A 41 9.17 -3.60 9.80
N LEU A 42 9.00 -3.47 8.49
CA LEU A 42 7.81 -3.90 7.75
C LEU A 42 8.19 -5.05 6.83
N ASP A 43 7.40 -6.13 6.86
CA ASP A 43 7.57 -7.30 5.99
C ASP A 43 7.08 -6.96 4.58
N THR A 44 7.99 -7.07 3.60
CA THR A 44 7.67 -6.80 2.20
C THR A 44 6.97 -7.97 1.51
N LYS A 45 6.89 -9.13 2.17
CA LYS A 45 6.49 -10.44 1.63
C LYS A 45 7.41 -11.00 0.54
N ASN A 46 8.51 -10.31 0.20
CA ASN A 46 9.53 -10.83 -0.71
C ASN A 46 10.52 -11.73 0.02
N MET A 47 10.67 -12.96 -0.46
CA MET A 47 11.53 -13.97 0.16
C MET A 47 12.37 -14.73 -0.85
N TRP A 48 13.54 -15.16 -0.36
CA TRP A 48 14.46 -16.05 -1.04
C TRP A 48 14.66 -17.25 -0.13
N ILE A 49 14.30 -18.45 -0.60
CA ILE A 49 14.32 -19.66 0.23
C ILE A 49 15.17 -20.74 -0.44
N ASN A 50 16.00 -21.42 0.37
CA ASN A 50 16.75 -22.59 -0.07
C ASN A 50 15.83 -23.82 -0.13
N LEU A 51 15.63 -24.37 -1.33
CA LEU A 51 14.77 -25.54 -1.54
C LEU A 51 15.27 -26.81 -0.83
N ASN A 52 16.59 -26.98 -0.66
CA ASN A 52 17.14 -28.11 0.10
C ASN A 52 16.76 -28.02 1.57
N ALA A 53 16.79 -26.81 2.14
CA ALA A 53 16.36 -26.59 3.52
C ALA A 53 14.86 -26.89 3.69
N ILE A 54 14.01 -26.47 2.74
CA ILE A 54 12.59 -26.87 2.73
C ILE A 54 12.46 -28.40 2.70
N LYS A 55 13.19 -29.08 1.81
CA LYS A 55 13.15 -30.54 1.71
C LYS A 55 13.50 -31.21 3.05
N THR A 56 14.58 -30.79 3.70
CA THR A 56 14.97 -31.32 5.01
C THR A 56 13.87 -31.10 6.05
N LEU A 57 13.30 -29.90 6.10
CA LEU A 57 12.22 -29.57 7.05
C LEU A 57 10.96 -30.43 6.84
N VAL A 58 10.62 -30.73 5.58
CA VAL A 58 9.52 -31.63 5.22
C VAL A 58 9.84 -33.08 5.56
N ASP A 59 11.02 -33.58 5.16
CA ASP A 59 11.44 -34.97 5.37
C ASP A 59 11.55 -35.33 6.86
N THR A 60 11.87 -34.34 7.71
CA THR A 60 12.03 -34.52 9.16
C THR A 60 10.76 -34.22 9.96
N ASP A 61 9.65 -33.87 9.29
CA ASP A 61 8.41 -33.41 9.93
C ASP A 61 8.65 -32.27 10.95
N ALA A 62 9.63 -31.42 10.66
CA ALA A 62 10.01 -30.28 11.50
C ALA A 62 9.09 -29.07 11.29
N LEU A 63 8.32 -29.06 10.19
CA LEU A 63 7.24 -28.10 9.94
C LEU A 63 6.00 -28.44 10.77
N LYS A 64 6.13 -28.42 12.09
CA LYS A 64 5.00 -28.58 12.99
C LYS A 64 4.20 -27.29 13.02
N TRP A 65 3.22 -27.21 12.12
CA TRP A 65 2.22 -26.17 12.13
C TRP A 65 1.26 -26.41 13.30
N GLU A 66 1.34 -25.59 14.35
CA GLU A 66 0.27 -25.52 15.35
C GLU A 66 -0.96 -24.89 14.69
N VAL A 67 -1.87 -25.74 14.22
CA VAL A 67 -3.24 -25.36 13.90
C VAL A 67 -4.02 -25.49 15.20
N ASP A 68 -4.20 -24.39 15.91
CA ASP A 68 -5.10 -24.36 17.07
C ASP A 68 -6.51 -24.74 16.59
N ALA A 69 -6.92 -25.98 16.89
CA ALA A 69 -8.15 -26.60 16.42
C ALA A 69 -9.44 -26.02 17.05
N GLY A 70 -9.40 -24.80 17.58
CA GLY A 70 -10.48 -24.17 18.34
C GLY A 70 -10.93 -22.80 17.87
N SER A 71 -10.23 -22.14 16.95
CA SER A 71 -10.67 -20.84 16.41
C SER A 71 -10.88 -20.94 14.90
N SER A 72 -12.12 -20.79 14.45
CA SER A 72 -12.53 -20.71 13.04
C SER A 72 -11.96 -19.50 12.27
N LEU A 73 -11.02 -18.74 12.85
CA LEU A 73 -10.15 -17.89 12.07
C LEU A 73 -9.06 -18.77 11.47
N MET A 74 -9.11 -18.97 10.16
CA MET A 74 -7.87 -19.10 9.39
C MET A 74 -7.08 -17.80 9.63
N ARG A 75 -6.31 -17.78 10.73
CA ARG A 75 -5.33 -16.74 10.98
C ARG A 75 -4.29 -16.94 9.90
N GLU A 76 -4.43 -16.19 8.82
CA GLU A 76 -3.47 -16.10 7.72
C GLU A 76 -2.09 -16.20 8.32
N THR A 77 -1.46 -17.36 8.13
CA THR A 77 -0.23 -17.69 8.82
C THR A 77 0.82 -16.84 8.15
N ALA A 78 1.13 -15.71 8.77
CA ALA A 78 2.04 -14.74 8.23
C ALA A 78 3.33 -15.45 7.82
N THR A 79 3.77 -15.20 6.60
CA THR A 79 5.01 -15.70 6.01
C THR A 79 6.22 -15.53 6.95
N SER A 80 6.20 -14.50 7.80
CA SER A 80 7.18 -14.24 8.86
C SER A 80 7.28 -15.36 9.92
N SER A 81 6.20 -16.09 10.21
CA SER A 81 6.19 -17.22 11.15
C SER A 81 6.91 -18.45 10.62
N ILE A 82 7.24 -18.49 9.32
CA ILE A 82 7.96 -19.60 8.70
C ILE A 82 9.48 -19.41 8.86
N ILE A 83 9.94 -18.18 9.03
CA ILE A 83 11.37 -17.84 9.17
C ILE A 83 12.04 -18.59 10.32
N ARG A 84 11.35 -18.77 11.45
CA ARG A 84 11.88 -19.46 12.64
C ARG A 84 12.27 -20.93 12.41
N PHE A 85 11.77 -21.55 11.34
CA PHE A 85 12.13 -22.94 11.00
C PHE A 85 13.48 -23.03 10.27
N PHE A 86 14.07 -21.89 9.87
CA PHE A 86 15.35 -21.85 9.15
C PHE A 86 16.46 -21.35 10.08
N GLU A 87 17.48 -22.18 10.33
CA GLU A 87 18.58 -21.85 11.25
C GLU A 87 19.38 -20.60 10.84
N ASN A 88 19.54 -20.38 9.53
CA ASN A 88 20.36 -19.30 8.95
C ASN A 88 19.50 -18.23 8.25
N ALA A 89 18.34 -17.91 8.80
CA ALA A 89 17.50 -16.87 8.23
C ALA A 89 18.12 -15.46 8.41
N ILE A 90 17.98 -14.62 7.38
CA ILE A 90 18.51 -13.25 7.36
C ILE A 90 17.45 -12.29 6.83
N GLY A 91 17.34 -11.12 7.45
CA GLY A 91 16.58 -9.97 6.97
C GLY A 91 17.46 -8.98 6.21
N ILE A 92 17.01 -8.49 5.06
CA ILE A 92 17.72 -7.49 4.25
C ILE A 92 16.85 -6.25 4.11
N SER A 93 17.35 -5.09 4.53
CA SER A 93 16.67 -3.81 4.31
C SER A 93 16.72 -3.42 2.84
N VAL A 94 15.55 -3.18 2.23
CA VAL A 94 15.45 -2.80 0.81
C VAL A 94 14.89 -1.39 0.62
N PRO A 95 15.22 -0.71 -0.50
CA PRO A 95 14.64 0.60 -0.81
C PRO A 95 13.13 0.48 -1.08
N SER A 96 12.42 1.61 -0.99
CA SER A 96 10.96 1.67 -1.18
C SER A 96 10.50 1.20 -2.56
N SER A 97 11.37 1.28 -3.57
CA SER A 97 11.10 0.82 -4.93
C SER A 97 10.87 -0.69 -5.06
N ARG A 98 11.28 -1.50 -4.07
CA ARG A 98 11.04 -2.96 -4.04
C ARG A 98 9.75 -3.37 -3.35
N TYR A 99 9.01 -2.41 -2.79
CA TYR A 99 7.78 -2.68 -2.07
C TYR A 99 6.69 -1.70 -2.45
N PHE A 100 5.79 -2.16 -3.33
CA PHE A 100 4.61 -1.43 -3.78
C PHE A 100 3.38 -2.33 -3.64
N PRO A 101 2.79 -2.45 -2.44
CA PRO A 101 1.61 -3.29 -2.23
C PRO A 101 0.40 -2.69 -2.95
N LEU A 102 -0.39 -3.55 -3.60
CA LEU A 102 -1.67 -3.18 -4.22
C LEU A 102 -2.79 -3.83 -3.41
N ASN A 103 -3.24 -3.14 -2.36
CA ASN A 103 -4.24 -3.65 -1.43
C ASN A 103 -5.60 -2.95 -1.60
N ALA A 104 -5.61 -1.75 -2.17
CA ALA A 104 -6.81 -0.94 -2.37
C ALA A 104 -6.86 -0.33 -3.78
N THR A 105 -8.05 0.12 -4.18
CA THR A 105 -8.24 0.81 -5.47
C THR A 105 -7.55 2.17 -5.52
N SER A 106 -7.24 2.78 -4.37
CA SER A 106 -6.35 3.95 -4.27
C SER A 106 -4.94 3.63 -4.79
N ASP A 107 -4.40 2.45 -4.49
CA ASP A 107 -3.09 2.00 -4.98
C ASP A 107 -3.12 1.79 -6.50
N LEU A 108 -4.24 1.28 -7.02
CA LEU A 108 -4.46 1.15 -8.46
C LEU A 108 -4.51 2.50 -9.16
N LEU A 109 -5.16 3.50 -8.57
CA LEU A 109 -5.20 4.86 -9.12
C LEU A 109 -3.79 5.43 -9.24
N LEU A 110 -2.96 5.30 -8.21
CA LEU A 110 -1.55 5.71 -8.25
C LEU A 110 -0.81 5.03 -9.41
N LEU A 111 -0.95 3.71 -9.55
CA LEU A 111 -0.23 2.93 -10.55
C LEU A 111 -0.67 3.22 -11.99
N GLN A 112 -1.97 3.48 -12.19
CA GLN A 112 -2.54 3.73 -13.52
C GLN A 112 -2.45 5.20 -13.95
N SER A 113 -2.13 6.11 -13.02
CA SER A 113 -1.98 7.54 -13.31
C SER A 113 -0.66 7.85 -14.04
N ASP A 114 -0.47 9.14 -14.35
CA ASP A 114 0.79 9.65 -14.88
C ASP A 114 1.96 9.65 -13.89
N LEU A 115 1.76 9.19 -12.65
CA LEU A 115 2.80 9.11 -11.63
C LEU A 115 3.81 7.98 -11.88
N TYR A 116 3.35 6.88 -12.47
CA TYR A 116 4.15 5.69 -12.73
C TYR A 116 4.02 5.26 -14.18
N THR A 117 5.12 4.73 -14.71
CA THR A 117 5.14 4.04 -16.01
C THR A 117 5.76 2.67 -15.79
N ALA A 118 5.48 1.73 -16.69
CA ALA A 118 6.10 0.41 -16.65
C ALA A 118 7.00 0.23 -17.87
N SER A 119 8.24 -0.20 -17.64
CA SER A 119 9.17 -0.60 -18.71
C SER A 119 9.81 -1.93 -18.33
N ASN A 120 9.70 -2.94 -19.20
CA ASN A 120 10.23 -4.28 -18.96
C ASN A 120 9.81 -4.91 -17.62
N GLY A 121 8.56 -4.67 -17.19
CA GLY A 121 8.03 -5.17 -15.92
C GLY A 121 8.53 -4.44 -14.67
N VAL A 122 9.31 -3.35 -14.85
CA VAL A 122 9.77 -2.49 -13.76
C VAL A 122 8.96 -1.21 -13.74
N LEU A 123 8.47 -0.83 -12.56
CA LEU A 123 7.81 0.45 -12.34
C LEU A 123 8.85 1.56 -12.27
N ILE A 124 8.67 2.56 -13.13
CA ILE A 124 9.51 3.75 -13.23
C ILE A 124 8.64 4.94 -12.85
N ARG A 125 9.04 5.62 -11.77
CA ARG A 125 8.37 6.83 -11.29
C ARG A 125 8.60 7.99 -12.26
N ASN A 126 7.58 8.79 -12.47
CA ASN A 126 7.66 9.95 -13.36
C ASN A 126 8.65 10.99 -12.81
N ALA A 127 9.65 11.32 -13.63
CA ALA A 127 10.71 12.29 -13.29
C ALA A 127 10.19 13.72 -13.14
N ALA A 128 9.01 14.04 -13.69
CA ALA A 128 8.37 15.35 -13.51
C ALA A 128 7.88 15.56 -12.07
N ARG A 129 7.72 14.51 -11.26
CA ARG A 129 7.33 14.67 -9.86
C ARG A 129 8.52 15.09 -9.00
N THR A 130 8.46 16.32 -8.53
CA THR A 130 9.48 16.93 -7.65
C THR A 130 9.44 16.38 -6.22
N ASN A 131 8.26 16.03 -5.70
CA ASN A 131 8.11 15.46 -4.36
C ASN A 131 8.56 13.99 -4.35
N PRO A 132 9.55 13.60 -3.51
CA PRO A 132 10.02 12.20 -3.46
C PRO A 132 8.97 11.23 -2.90
N LYS A 133 7.93 11.73 -2.23
CA LYS A 133 6.82 10.92 -1.69
C LYS A 133 5.67 10.85 -2.68
N ASP A 134 4.99 9.72 -2.70
CA ASP A 134 3.73 9.56 -3.43
C ASP A 134 2.60 10.33 -2.73
N PRO A 135 1.60 10.81 -3.49
CA PRO A 135 0.45 11.48 -2.89
C PRO A 135 -0.35 10.52 -2.01
N SER A 136 -0.94 11.06 -0.95
CA SER A 136 -1.91 10.31 -0.15
C SER A 136 -3.25 10.26 -0.90
N ILE A 137 -3.79 9.08 -1.13
CA ILE A 137 -5.08 8.92 -1.83
C ILE A 137 -6.04 8.11 -0.95
N GLU A 138 -7.11 8.77 -0.53
CA GLU A 138 -8.23 8.18 0.20
C GLU A 138 -9.45 8.16 -0.71
N LEU A 139 -9.88 6.95 -1.10
CA LEU A 139 -11.14 6.75 -1.82
C LEU A 139 -12.18 6.15 -0.87
N GLY A 140 -13.40 6.66 -0.94
CA GLY A 140 -14.53 6.19 -0.15
C GLY A 140 -15.00 4.79 -0.58
N PRO A 141 -15.91 4.18 0.20
CA PRO A 141 -16.39 2.81 -0.03
C PRO A 141 -17.06 2.62 -1.40
N GLU A 142 -17.51 3.71 -2.03
CA GLU A 142 -18.07 3.71 -3.39
C GLU A 142 -17.07 3.26 -4.46
N PHE A 143 -15.77 3.26 -4.14
CA PHE A 143 -14.65 2.89 -5.00
C PHE A 143 -13.99 1.56 -4.60
N ASP A 144 -14.45 0.86 -3.55
CA ASP A 144 -13.80 -0.38 -3.07
C ASP A 144 -13.83 -1.50 -4.11
N LYS A 145 -14.94 -1.62 -4.85
CA LYS A 145 -15.09 -2.61 -5.90
C LYS A 145 -14.42 -2.12 -7.18
N LEU A 146 -13.62 -2.98 -7.80
CA LEU A 146 -12.92 -2.67 -9.05
C LEU A 146 -13.87 -2.23 -10.18
N THR A 147 -15.06 -2.83 -10.28
CA THR A 147 -16.07 -2.45 -11.28
C THR A 147 -16.67 -1.06 -11.02
N SER A 148 -16.89 -0.70 -9.75
CA SER A 148 -17.34 0.63 -9.37
C SER A 148 -16.24 1.66 -9.59
N PHE A 149 -14.99 1.35 -9.20
CA PHE A 149 -13.83 2.19 -9.48
C PHE A 149 -13.69 2.47 -10.98
N ALA A 150 -13.64 1.43 -11.81
CA ALA A 150 -13.44 1.57 -13.24
C ALA A 150 -14.58 2.32 -13.95
N SER A 151 -15.83 2.17 -13.49
CA SER A 151 -16.95 2.89 -14.11
C SER A 151 -16.98 4.38 -13.73
N ARG A 152 -16.48 4.74 -12.54
CA ARG A 152 -16.45 6.12 -12.04
C ARG A 152 -15.37 7.00 -12.67
N PHE A 153 -14.34 6.42 -13.27
CA PHE A 153 -13.30 7.16 -13.99
C PHE A 153 -13.39 6.88 -15.49
N LYS A 154 -13.83 7.87 -16.29
CA LYS A 154 -13.75 7.75 -17.76
C LYS A 154 -12.30 7.64 -18.24
N SER A 155 -11.40 8.37 -17.58
CA SER A 155 -9.95 8.21 -17.66
C SER A 155 -9.33 8.47 -16.30
N ILE A 156 -8.19 7.83 -16.01
CA ILE A 156 -7.46 8.08 -14.76
C ILE A 156 -6.91 9.52 -14.77
N PRO A 157 -7.14 10.31 -13.70
CA PRO A 157 -6.67 11.69 -13.64
C PRO A 157 -5.14 11.74 -13.53
N GLY A 158 -4.56 12.84 -14.03
CA GLY A 158 -3.15 13.16 -13.77
C GLY A 158 -2.97 13.59 -12.32
N VAL A 159 -1.98 13.02 -11.64
CA VAL A 159 -1.68 13.22 -10.21
C VAL A 159 -0.20 13.53 -9.94
N VAL A 160 0.59 13.78 -11.00
CA VAL A 160 2.03 14.07 -10.87
C VAL A 160 2.34 15.22 -9.90
N GLU A 161 1.46 16.22 -9.81
CA GLU A 161 1.54 17.40 -8.92
C GLU A 161 0.61 17.30 -7.68
N LEU A 162 0.01 16.14 -7.42
CA LEU A 162 -0.87 15.91 -6.28
C LEU A 162 -0.07 15.73 -4.98
N ASP A 163 -0.57 16.24 -3.87
CA ASP A 163 -0.07 15.96 -2.52
C ASP A 163 -1.05 15.06 -1.76
N SER A 164 -2.34 15.39 -1.81
CA SER A 164 -3.40 14.55 -1.24
C SER A 164 -4.69 14.60 -2.05
N LEU A 165 -5.36 13.46 -2.16
CA LEU A 165 -6.70 13.33 -2.72
C LEU A 165 -7.59 12.61 -1.73
N LYS A 166 -8.74 13.22 -1.42
CA LYS A 166 -9.83 12.56 -0.70
C LYS A 166 -11.09 12.58 -1.55
N VAL A 167 -11.69 11.41 -1.78
CA VAL A 167 -12.96 11.30 -2.52
C VAL A 167 -13.94 10.50 -1.69
N ALA A 168 -15.13 11.04 -1.43
CA ALA A 168 -16.18 10.33 -0.69
C ALA A 168 -17.56 10.58 -1.31
N GLY A 169 -18.41 9.56 -1.32
CA GLY A 169 -19.77 9.65 -1.87
C GLY A 169 -19.84 9.40 -3.38
N ASP A 170 -20.96 9.76 -4.00
CA ASP A 170 -21.23 9.50 -5.41
C ASP A 170 -20.52 10.49 -6.35
N VAL A 171 -19.22 10.27 -6.54
CA VAL A 171 -18.34 11.10 -7.38
C VAL A 171 -17.97 10.36 -8.67
N TRP A 172 -17.98 11.10 -9.78
CA TRP A 172 -17.63 10.60 -11.12
C TRP A 172 -16.64 11.55 -11.79
N PHE A 173 -15.70 11.00 -12.56
CA PHE A 173 -14.60 11.71 -13.18
C PHE A 173 -14.67 11.60 -14.71
N GLY A 174 -14.67 12.74 -15.37
CA GLY A 174 -14.53 12.90 -16.81
C GLY A 174 -13.14 12.54 -17.36
N ASN A 175 -12.94 12.86 -18.64
CA ASN A 175 -11.69 12.62 -19.34
C ASN A 175 -10.65 13.72 -19.12
N GLY A 176 -9.37 13.37 -19.00
CA GLY A 176 -8.26 14.34 -19.04
C GLY A 176 -8.19 15.29 -17.84
N ILE A 177 -8.73 14.88 -16.68
CA ILE A 177 -8.68 15.65 -15.43
C ILE A 177 -7.26 15.67 -14.87
N LYS A 178 -6.86 16.80 -14.26
CA LYS A 178 -5.59 16.93 -13.52
C LYS A 178 -5.85 17.40 -12.09
N LEU A 179 -5.19 16.75 -11.13
CA LEU A 179 -5.32 17.04 -9.71
C LEU A 179 -3.97 17.51 -9.16
N LYS A 180 -3.97 18.61 -8.42
CA LYS A 180 -2.77 19.30 -7.94
C LYS A 180 -2.91 19.71 -6.47
N GLY A 181 -1.82 19.61 -5.71
CA GLY A 181 -1.81 19.97 -4.30
C GLY A 181 -2.79 19.13 -3.48
N ASN A 182 -3.64 19.76 -2.68
CA ASN A 182 -4.60 19.08 -1.80
C ASN A 182 -6.03 19.19 -2.34
N VAL A 183 -6.59 18.08 -2.83
CA VAL A 183 -7.95 18.05 -3.39
C VAL A 183 -8.86 17.15 -2.54
N SER A 184 -10.00 17.68 -2.13
CA SER A 184 -11.03 16.91 -1.40
C SER A 184 -12.37 17.06 -2.09
N ILE A 185 -13.00 15.95 -2.46
CA ILE A 185 -14.28 15.91 -3.17
C ILE A 185 -15.24 15.05 -2.35
N VAL A 186 -16.27 15.66 -1.78
CA VAL A 186 -17.19 14.98 -0.87
C VAL A 186 -18.62 15.24 -1.34
N ALA A 187 -19.21 14.23 -1.98
CA ALA A 187 -20.62 14.26 -2.34
C ALA A 187 -21.48 13.94 -1.12
N ARG A 188 -22.41 14.83 -0.78
CA ARG A 188 -23.38 14.61 0.30
C ARG A 188 -24.35 13.47 -0.07
N PRO A 189 -24.98 12.81 0.91
CA PRO A 189 -25.98 11.77 0.63
C PRO A 189 -27.08 12.26 -0.30
N GLY A 190 -27.38 11.49 -1.35
CA GLY A 190 -28.37 11.83 -2.37
C GLY A 190 -27.90 12.83 -3.44
N MET A 191 -26.65 13.30 -3.34
CA MET A 191 -26.02 14.15 -4.35
C MET A 191 -25.01 13.36 -5.17
N ARG A 192 -24.97 13.64 -6.47
CA ARG A 192 -23.94 13.15 -7.39
C ARG A 192 -23.09 14.33 -7.85
N ILE A 193 -21.77 14.16 -7.81
CA ILE A 193 -20.81 15.14 -8.31
C ILE A 193 -20.13 14.54 -9.54
N GLU A 194 -20.25 15.21 -10.68
CA GLU A 194 -19.54 14.85 -11.90
C GLU A 194 -18.48 15.90 -12.19
N ILE A 195 -17.21 15.49 -12.15
CA ILE A 195 -16.10 16.35 -12.53
C ILE A 195 -16.01 16.36 -14.07
N PRO A 196 -16.17 17.52 -14.73
CA PRO A 196 -16.17 17.61 -16.19
C PRO A 196 -14.82 17.25 -16.81
N ASP A 197 -14.86 16.98 -18.12
CA ASP A 197 -13.68 16.68 -18.92
C ASP A 197 -12.70 17.87 -18.94
N GLY A 198 -11.40 17.59 -18.84
CA GLY A 198 -10.30 18.54 -18.98
C GLY A 198 -10.06 19.46 -17.77
N VAL A 199 -10.84 19.33 -16.70
CA VAL A 199 -10.76 20.21 -15.53
C VAL A 199 -9.45 19.99 -14.76
N VAL A 200 -8.87 21.10 -14.30
CA VAL A 200 -7.72 21.11 -13.40
C VAL A 200 -8.20 21.55 -12.02
N LEU A 201 -8.06 20.68 -11.03
CA LEU A 201 -8.40 20.96 -9.63
C LEU A 201 -7.11 21.11 -8.82
N GLU A 202 -6.94 22.28 -8.22
CA GLU A 202 -5.75 22.62 -7.43
C GLU A 202 -6.14 23.20 -6.08
N ASN A 203 -5.71 22.57 -4.98
CA ASN A 203 -5.95 23.04 -3.62
C ASN A 203 -7.43 23.37 -3.32
N LYS A 204 -8.34 22.50 -3.80
CA LYS A 204 -9.79 22.72 -3.75
C LYS A 204 -10.50 21.72 -2.83
N LEU A 205 -11.53 22.23 -2.16
CA LEU A 205 -12.57 21.44 -1.50
C LEU A 205 -13.86 21.56 -2.31
N ILE A 206 -14.40 20.44 -2.78
CA ILE A 206 -15.62 20.35 -3.58
C ILE A 206 -16.66 19.59 -2.75
N ASN A 207 -17.77 20.23 -2.40
CA ASN A 207 -18.90 19.62 -1.69
C ASN A 207 -20.17 19.56 -2.54
N GLY A 208 -20.16 20.24 -3.69
CA GLY A 208 -21.22 20.21 -4.68
C GLY A 208 -20.74 20.62 -6.08
N PRO A 209 -21.59 20.46 -7.12
CA PRO A 209 -21.27 20.85 -8.49
C PRO A 209 -20.89 22.32 -8.67
N GLU A 210 -21.36 23.20 -7.78
CA GLU A 210 -21.08 24.63 -7.75
C GLU A 210 -19.61 24.99 -7.39
N ASP A 211 -18.87 24.05 -6.79
CA ASP A 211 -17.48 24.26 -6.34
C ASP A 211 -16.43 23.91 -7.43
N ILE A 212 -16.87 23.30 -8.54
CA ILE A 212 -16.04 22.75 -9.62
C ILE A 212 -15.37 23.85 -10.43
#